data_AF-A0A2N2MGA5-F1
#
_entry.id   AF-A0A2N2MGA5-F1
#
_cell.length_a   1.000
_cell.length_b   1.000
_cell.length_c   1.000
_cell.angle_alpha   90.00
_cell.angle_beta   90.00
_cell.angle_gamma   90.00
#
_symmetry.space_group_name_H-M   'P 1'
#
loop_
_entity.id
_entity.type
_entity.pdbx_description
1 polymer ?
#
loop_
_entity_poly.entity_id
_entity_poly.type
_entity_poly.pdbx_seq_one_letter_code
_entity_poly.pdbx_strand_id
1 'polypeptide(L)'
;MSNFTHQQVAKVSEFLQNHMRTNGIHELTADECASILADNKILSNESGPKPGFTFRQMLRDGRDKQIPMVAGASQEKVHARWKIILVKG
;
A
#
# COMPACT_ATOMS: atom_id res chain seq x y z
N MET A 1 -10.48 -10.03 -12.28
CA MET A 1 -10.99 -8.91 -11.46
C MET A 1 -10.16 -8.88 -10.18
N SER A 2 -9.76 -7.70 -9.72
CA SER A 2 -9.04 -7.56 -8.46
C SER A 2 -9.91 -7.98 -7.28
N ASN A 3 -9.31 -8.54 -6.23
CA ASN A 3 -10.00 -8.87 -4.99
C ASN A 3 -10.20 -7.65 -4.06
N PHE A 4 -9.73 -6.46 -4.47
CA PHE A 4 -9.80 -5.25 -3.66
C PHE A 4 -10.89 -4.30 -4.16
N THR A 5 -11.62 -3.70 -3.24
CA THR A 5 -12.62 -2.68 -3.56
C THR A 5 -12.00 -1.28 -3.57
N HIS A 6 -12.63 -0.34 -4.27
CA HIS A 6 -12.20 1.06 -4.27
C HIS A 6 -12.19 1.65 -2.85
N GLN A 7 -13.18 1.29 -2.02
CA GLN A 7 -13.26 1.71 -0.63
C GLN A 7 -12.08 1.18 0.21
N GLN A 8 -11.66 -0.07 -0.04
CA GLN A 8 -10.52 -0.66 0.66
C GLN A 8 -9.22 0.06 0.30
N VAL A 9 -9.01 0.38 -0.98
CA VAL A 9 -7.84 1.17 -1.44
C VAL A 9 -7.83 2.56 -0.82
N ALA A 10 -8.99 3.23 -0.76
CA ALA A 10 -9.11 4.55 -0.14
C ALA A 10 -8.76 4.50 1.35
N LYS A 11 -9.28 3.51 2.09
CA LYS A 11 -8.98 3.31 3.51
C LYS A 11 -7.48 3.06 3.76
N VAL A 12 -6.84 2.23 2.94
CA VAL A 12 -5.39 1.97 3.01
C VAL A 12 -4.60 3.24 2.74
N SER A 13 -4.98 3.99 1.71
CA SER A 13 -4.32 5.23 1.31
C SER A 13 -4.40 6.29 2.40
N GLU A 14 -5.60 6.55 2.92
CA GLU A 14 -5.84 7.51 3.99
C GLU A 14 -5.05 7.14 5.25
N PHE A 15 -5.14 5.89 5.67
CA PHE A 15 -4.44 5.41 6.86
C PHE A 15 -2.92 5.56 6.75
N LEU A 16 -2.31 5.11 5.64
CA LEU A 16 -0.86 5.21 5.44
C LEU A 16 -0.40 6.68 5.38
N GLN A 17 -1.11 7.51 4.62
CA GLN A 17 -0.75 8.93 4.50
C GLN A 17 -0.90 9.66 5.85
N ASN A 18 -1.94 9.35 6.63
CA ASN A 18 -2.08 9.89 7.98
C ASN A 18 -0.97 9.40 8.91
N HIS A 19 -0.69 8.09 8.93
CA HIS A 19 0.37 7.51 9.74
C HIS A 19 1.73 8.15 9.43
N MET A 20 2.07 8.30 8.15
CA MET A 20 3.30 8.95 7.71
C MET A 20 3.36 10.41 8.16
N ARG A 21 2.25 11.15 8.03
CA ARG A 21 2.16 12.56 8.41
C ARG A 21 2.30 12.77 9.91
N THR A 22 1.64 11.95 10.73
CA THR A 22 1.72 12.01 12.20
C THR A 22 3.12 11.66 12.73
N ASN A 23 3.81 10.72 12.07
CA ASN A 23 5.14 10.26 12.52
C ASN A 23 6.31 10.97 11.80
N GLY A 24 6.05 11.94 10.91
CA GLY A 24 7.09 12.62 10.14
C GLY A 24 7.86 11.73 9.15
N ILE A 25 7.25 10.62 8.72
CA ILE A 25 7.86 9.65 7.80
C ILE A 25 7.61 10.10 6.36
N HIS A 26 8.67 10.20 5.56
CA HIS A 26 8.59 10.68 4.19
C HIS A 26 8.41 9.56 3.16
N GLU A 27 8.97 8.39 3.45
CA GLU A 27 8.84 7.19 2.62
C GLU A 27 8.69 5.94 3.47
N LEU A 28 7.92 4.97 2.96
CA LEU A 28 7.81 3.62 3.50
C LEU A 28 7.99 2.61 2.37
N THR A 29 8.67 1.50 2.66
CA THR A 29 8.70 0.34 1.77
C THR A 29 7.38 -0.43 1.82
N ALA A 30 7.11 -1.23 0.79
CA ALA A 30 5.91 -2.08 0.80
C ALA A 30 5.89 -3.11 1.94
N ASP A 31 7.05 -3.56 2.44
CA ASP A 31 7.12 -4.48 3.57
C ASP A 31 6.74 -3.77 4.88
N GLU A 32 7.24 -2.56 5.11
CA GLU A 32 6.85 -1.74 6.26
C GLU A 32 5.35 -1.40 6.23
N CYS A 33 4.84 -0.95 5.08
CA CYS A 33 3.42 -0.69 4.91
C CYS A 33 2.57 -1.93 5.21
N ALA A 34 2.99 -3.11 4.72
CA ALA A 34 2.29 -4.34 4.99
C ALA A 34 2.24 -4.68 6.49
N SER A 35 3.35 -4.50 7.21
CA SER A 35 3.38 -4.69 8.67
C SER A 35 2.42 -3.72 9.37
N ILE A 36 2.55 -2.42 9.11
CA ILE A 36 1.74 -1.38 9.77
C ILE A 36 0.25 -1.61 9.51
N LEU A 37 -0.12 -1.95 8.28
CA LEU A 37 -1.52 -2.22 7.92
C LEU A 37 -2.07 -3.47 8.62
N ALA A 38 -1.23 -4.50 8.81
CA ALA A 38 -1.61 -5.73 9.51
C ALA A 38 -1.82 -5.46 11.00
N ASP A 39 -0.86 -4.78 11.63
CA ASP A 39 -0.87 -4.45 13.06
C ASP A 39 -2.11 -3.61 13.43
N ASN A 40 -2.58 -2.78 12.49
CA ASN A 40 -3.77 -1.93 12.63
C ASN A 40 -5.05 -2.54 12.06
N LYS A 41 -5.03 -3.82 11.64
CA LYS A 41 -6.18 -4.56 11.08
C LYS A 41 -6.86 -3.84 9.89
N ILE A 42 -6.08 -3.10 9.10
CA ILE A 42 -6.55 -2.38 7.91
C ILE A 42 -6.51 -3.30 6.69
N LEU A 43 -5.41 -4.04 6.53
CA LEU A 43 -5.22 -5.01 5.46
C LEU A 43 -4.52 -6.24 6.04
N SER A 44 -5.11 -7.43 5.84
CA SER A 44 -4.49 -8.67 6.31
C SER A 44 -3.15 -8.92 5.61
N ASN A 45 -2.21 -9.48 6.36
CA ASN A 45 -0.90 -9.89 5.89
C ASN A 45 -0.74 -11.42 5.79
N GLU A 46 -1.82 -12.14 6.07
CA GLU A 46 -1.86 -13.61 6.14
C GLU A 46 -2.25 -14.25 4.80
N SER A 47 -2.77 -13.44 3.87
CA SER A 47 -3.21 -13.93 2.56
C SER A 47 -2.04 -13.93 1.57
N GLY A 48 -1.48 -15.12 1.30
CA GLY A 48 -0.48 -15.36 0.25
C GLY A 48 0.74 -16.16 0.72
N PRO A 49 1.70 -16.46 -0.17
CA PRO A 49 2.86 -17.31 0.13
C PRO A 49 3.91 -16.65 1.02
N LYS A 50 3.87 -15.32 1.19
CA LYS A 50 4.85 -14.53 1.96
C LYS A 50 4.19 -13.33 2.64
N PRO A 51 4.70 -12.85 3.78
CA PRO A 51 4.33 -11.56 4.34
C PRO A 51 4.45 -10.45 3.29
N GLY A 52 3.55 -9.49 3.31
CA GLY A 52 3.42 -8.37 2.38
C GLY A 52 2.86 -8.74 1.01
N PHE A 53 2.45 -9.99 0.80
CA PHE A 53 1.89 -10.41 -0.49
C PHE A 53 0.62 -9.63 -0.85
N THR A 54 -0.33 -9.50 0.09
CA THR A 54 -1.61 -8.83 -0.14
C THR A 54 -1.42 -7.37 -0.54
N PHE A 55 -0.60 -6.63 0.20
CA PHE A 55 -0.32 -5.23 -0.11
C PHE A 55 0.39 -5.07 -1.45
N ARG A 56 1.41 -5.90 -1.73
CA ARG A 56 2.08 -5.89 -3.04
C ARG A 56 1.14 -6.24 -4.19
N GLN A 57 0.16 -7.12 -3.97
CA GLN A 57 -0.85 -7.43 -4.97
C GLN A 57 -1.74 -6.22 -5.23
N MET A 58 -2.17 -5.50 -4.19
CA MET A 58 -2.92 -4.25 -4.34
C MET A 58 -2.15 -3.21 -5.16
N LEU A 59 -0.84 -3.05 -4.94
CA LEU A 59 0.00 -2.14 -5.72
C LEU A 59 0.11 -2.56 -7.20
N ARG A 60 0.23 -3.86 -7.47
CA ARG A 60 0.24 -4.40 -8.84
C ARG A 60 -1.10 -4.18 -9.53
N ASP A 61 -2.21 -4.47 -8.86
CA ASP A 61 -3.55 -4.27 -9.41
C ASP A 61 -3.81 -2.78 -9.71
N GLY A 62 -3.30 -1.87 -8.87
CA GLY A 62 -3.34 -0.43 -9.11
C GLY A 62 -2.52 0.00 -10.33
N ARG A 63 -1.30 -0.52 -10.48
CA ARG A 63 -0.46 -0.29 -11.68
C ARG A 63 -1.14 -0.78 -12.96
N ASP A 64 -1.77 -1.95 -12.87
CA ASP A 64 -2.44 -2.60 -13.99
C ASP A 64 -3.86 -2.03 -14.21
N LYS A 65 -4.22 -0.94 -13.52
CA LYS A 65 -5.47 -0.17 -13.62
C LYS A 65 -6.74 -0.99 -13.34
N GLN A 66 -6.62 -2.08 -12.57
CA GLN A 66 -7.77 -2.87 -12.14
C GLN A 66 -8.51 -2.22 -10.97
N ILE A 67 -7.78 -1.44 -10.16
CA ILE A 67 -8.26 -0.65 -9.04
C ILE A 67 -7.54 0.71 -9.04
N PRO A 68 -8.01 1.71 -8.27
CA PRO A 68 -7.26 2.93 -8.06
C PRO A 68 -5.88 2.65 -7.45
N MET A 69 -4.89 3.50 -7.76
CA MET A 69 -3.57 3.39 -7.16
C MET A 69 -3.60 3.83 -5.69
N VAL A 70 -2.84 3.15 -4.82
CA VAL A 70 -2.63 3.58 -3.43
C VAL A 70 -1.92 4.93 -3.43
N ALA A 71 -2.38 5.88 -2.61
CA ALA A 71 -1.81 7.22 -2.57
C ALA A 71 -0.31 7.20 -2.26
N GLY A 72 0.48 7.91 -3.09
CA GLY A 72 1.94 7.98 -2.95
C GLY A 72 2.68 6.73 -3.42
N ALA A 73 1.99 5.72 -3.95
CA ALA A 73 2.65 4.53 -4.48
C ALA A 73 3.53 4.86 -5.68
N SER A 74 4.78 4.42 -5.60
CA SER A 74 5.79 4.60 -6.63
C SER A 74 6.63 3.33 -6.80
N GLN A 75 7.04 3.10 -8.03
CA GLN A 75 7.98 2.07 -8.41
C GLN A 75 8.83 2.62 -9.56
N GLU A 76 10.15 2.64 -9.38
CA GLU A 76 11.06 3.23 -10.36
C GLU A 76 11.03 2.48 -11.72
N LYS A 77 10.98 1.15 -11.68
CA LYS A 77 10.88 0.27 -12.84
C LYS A 77 10.15 -1.02 -12.49
N VAL A 78 9.60 -1.72 -13.48
CA VAL A 78 8.99 -3.04 -13.27
C VAL A 78 10.00 -3.95 -12.55
N HIS A 79 9.56 -4.60 -11.47
CA HIS A 79 10.36 -5.41 -10.53
C HIS A 79 11.21 -4.66 -9.50
N ALA A 80 11.30 -3.34 -9.55
CA ALA A 80 11.89 -2.57 -8.44
C ALA A 80 11.04 -2.68 -7.18
N ARG A 81 11.63 -2.32 -6.03
CA ARG A 81 10.90 -2.26 -4.77
C ARG A 81 9.86 -1.15 -4.84
N TRP A 82 8.67 -1.46 -4.33
CA TRP A 82 7.60 -0.47 -4.14
C TRP A 82 7.92 0.42 -2.96
N LYS A 83 7.63 1.71 -3.13
CA LYS A 83 7.67 2.71 -2.06
C LYS A 83 6.37 3.48 -2.01
N ILE A 84 5.94 3.86 -0.81
CA ILE A 84 4.88 4.83 -0.57
C ILE A 84 5.55 6.12 -0.13
N ILE A 85 5.31 7.20 -0.87
CA ILE A 85 5.82 8.53 -0.59
C ILE A 85 4.71 9.36 0.07
N LEU A 86 5.06 10.15 1.07
CA LEU A 86 4.15 11.12 1.67
C LEU A 86 3.71 12.13 0.62
N VAL A 87 2.42 12.19 0.34
CA VAL A 87 1.84 13.19 -0.56
C VAL A 87 1.69 14.49 0.21
N LYS A 88 2.32 15.56 -0.28
CA LYS A 88 2.11 16.91 0.23
C LYS A 88 0.69 17.32 -0.13
N GLY A 89 -0.16 17.46 0.89
CA GLY A 89 -1.51 18.03 0.77
C GLY A 89 -1.46 19.54 0.64
#